data_AF-A0A9W7LDH2-F1
#
_entry.id   AF-A0A9W7LDH2-F1
#
_cell.length_a   1.000
_cell.length_b   1.000
_cell.length_c   1.000
_cell.angle_alpha   90.00
_cell.angle_beta   90.00
_cell.angle_gamma   90.00
#
_symmetry.space_group_name_H-M   'P 1'
#
loop_
_entity.id
_entity.type
_entity.pdbx_description
1 polymer ?
#
loop_
_entity_poly.entity_id
_entity_poly.type
_entity_poly.pdbx_seq_one_letter_code
_entity_poly.pdbx_strand_id
1 'polypeptide(L)'
;MTSKPTPSMPLPSIPLTSLLSLTSSIDSLHVPSSGLDKSMKLLGYTCSLLSNILHIEGVGCPPDLPKGLQSVGDEMSIARYATRLCTGIPSTINALRTNSWAWGDLDVEKEIDDEERGVYPYTNKAPHAVDLVEKSLPWSMAFYYPLEHLAYAGWNMKGLIWDSSSTGKGGNRDEGRWWKANTISAVSCWAWLWYIVGDIVVQAERIYRIGAILKKLEGAQSKESVRVKLLSAMRTHKVMLAREVLFLLPGVHWSRLDWAENPWMKKWQVDMLMWMEAVVGWGNEIAIKYGY
;
A
#
# COMPACT_ATOMS: atom_id res chain seq x y z
N MET A 1 45.51 -34.53 -10.35
CA MET A 1 45.02 -33.40 -11.17
C MET A 1 44.64 -32.27 -10.22
N THR A 2 45.50 -31.27 -10.08
CA THR A 2 45.30 -30.11 -9.18
C THR A 2 44.63 -28.98 -9.97
N SER A 3 43.36 -28.71 -9.68
CA SER A 3 42.60 -27.61 -10.29
C SER A 3 43.15 -26.26 -9.82
N LYS A 4 43.56 -25.40 -10.76
CA LYS A 4 43.95 -24.01 -10.47
C LYS A 4 42.73 -23.22 -9.95
N PRO A 5 42.90 -22.37 -8.92
CA PRO A 5 41.84 -21.49 -8.45
C PRO A 5 41.53 -20.42 -9.51
N THR A 6 40.24 -20.27 -9.81
CA THR A 6 39.70 -19.25 -10.71
C THR A 6 39.87 -17.87 -10.05
N PRO A 7 40.36 -16.84 -10.77
CA PRO A 7 40.49 -15.50 -10.23
C PRO A 7 39.10 -14.91 -9.92
N SER A 8 38.92 -14.44 -8.69
CA SER A 8 37.74 -13.70 -8.27
C SER A 8 37.68 -12.36 -9.01
N MET A 9 36.63 -12.13 -9.80
CA MET A 9 36.39 -10.82 -10.38
C MET A 9 36.08 -9.80 -9.28
N PRO A 10 36.75 -8.64 -9.24
CA PRO A 10 36.39 -7.58 -8.32
C PRO A 10 34.98 -7.08 -8.65
N LEU A 11 34.13 -7.00 -7.64
CA LEU A 11 32.80 -6.40 -7.76
C LEU A 11 32.94 -4.93 -8.17
N PRO A 12 32.15 -4.45 -9.15
CA PRO A 12 32.20 -3.05 -9.57
C PRO A 12 31.82 -2.14 -8.40
N SER A 13 32.74 -1.27 -7.99
CA SER A 13 32.47 -0.22 -7.00
C SER A 13 31.64 0.88 -7.66
N ILE A 14 30.33 0.88 -7.40
CA ILE A 14 29.44 1.97 -7.82
C ILE A 14 29.72 3.18 -6.91
N PRO A 15 30.10 4.35 -7.45
CA PRO A 15 30.37 5.52 -6.63
C PRO A 15 29.09 6.03 -5.96
N LEU A 16 29.17 6.32 -4.66
CA LEU A 16 28.06 6.78 -3.81
C LEU A 16 27.34 8.03 -4.38
N THR A 17 28.06 8.86 -5.14
CA THR A 17 27.53 10.06 -5.79
C THR A 17 26.51 9.74 -6.89
N SER A 18 26.67 8.62 -7.61
CA SER A 18 25.69 8.17 -8.61
C SER A 18 24.39 7.68 -7.95
N LEU A 19 24.46 7.09 -6.75
CA LEU A 19 23.27 6.71 -5.99
C LEU A 19 22.49 7.92 -5.47
N LEU A 20 23.18 9.00 -5.06
CA LEU A 20 22.55 10.24 -4.59
C LEU A 20 21.90 11.05 -5.73
N SER A 21 22.47 11.03 -6.93
CA SER A 21 21.84 11.62 -8.13
C SER A 21 20.58 10.87 -8.56
N LEU A 22 20.51 9.56 -8.31
CA LEU A 22 19.34 8.76 -8.57
C LEU A 22 18.20 9.13 -7.60
N THR A 23 18.52 9.36 -6.32
CA THR A 23 17.51 9.71 -5.31
C THR A 23 16.82 11.04 -5.58
N SER A 24 17.56 12.08 -6.01
CA SER A 24 16.93 13.38 -6.33
C SER A 24 16.02 13.33 -7.56
N SER A 25 16.30 12.44 -8.51
CA SER A 25 15.44 12.19 -9.67
C SER A 25 14.22 11.33 -9.32
N ILE A 26 14.35 10.47 -8.31
CA ILE A 26 13.23 9.69 -7.74
C ILE A 26 12.27 10.62 -6.98
N ASP A 27 12.79 11.59 -6.22
CA ASP A 27 11.98 12.52 -5.44
C ASP A 27 11.09 13.40 -6.33
N SER A 28 11.56 13.82 -7.51
CA SER A 28 10.77 14.60 -8.47
C SER A 28 9.68 13.78 -9.19
N LEU A 29 9.88 12.46 -9.31
CA LEU A 29 8.87 11.53 -9.83
C LEU A 29 7.80 11.17 -8.79
N HIS A 30 8.06 11.41 -7.50
CA HIS A 30 7.22 10.94 -6.42
C HIS A 30 5.90 11.73 -6.29
N VAL A 31 5.94 13.06 -6.47
CA VAL A 31 4.82 13.98 -6.20
C VAL A 31 3.64 13.88 -7.20
N PRO A 32 3.83 13.65 -8.52
CA PRO A 32 2.71 13.48 -9.45
C PRO A 32 2.04 12.10 -9.35
N SER A 33 2.74 11.11 -8.78
CA SER A 33 2.38 9.70 -8.92
C SER A 33 1.29 9.21 -7.94
N SER A 34 1.18 9.82 -6.77
CA SER A 34 0.25 9.38 -5.73
C SER A 34 -1.22 9.66 -6.09
N GLY A 35 -1.50 10.86 -6.61
CA GLY A 35 -2.83 11.23 -7.09
C GLY A 35 -3.26 10.46 -8.33
N LEU A 36 -2.30 10.14 -9.21
CA LEU A 36 -2.56 9.30 -10.38
C LEU A 36 -2.94 7.86 -9.97
N ASP A 37 -2.18 7.20 -9.10
CA ASP A 37 -2.52 5.83 -8.65
C ASP A 37 -3.92 5.78 -8.01
N LYS A 38 -4.26 6.75 -7.16
CA LYS A 38 -5.58 6.81 -6.52
C LYS A 38 -6.71 7.06 -7.52
N SER A 39 -6.49 7.94 -8.50
CA SER A 39 -7.49 8.20 -9.55
C SER A 39 -7.69 6.95 -10.43
N MET A 40 -6.60 6.28 -10.80
CA MET A 40 -6.65 5.03 -11.57
C MET A 40 -7.31 3.90 -10.78
N LYS A 41 -7.06 3.84 -9.46
CA LYS A 41 -7.71 2.90 -8.55
C LYS A 41 -9.21 3.12 -8.51
N LEU A 42 -9.64 4.36 -8.30
CA LEU A 42 -11.06 4.72 -8.25
C LEU A 42 -11.75 4.37 -9.57
N LEU A 43 -11.17 4.75 -10.71
CA LEU A 43 -11.72 4.45 -12.02
C LEU A 43 -11.77 2.93 -12.27
N GLY A 44 -10.68 2.21 -12.00
CA GLY A 44 -10.60 0.77 -12.19
C GLY A 44 -11.66 0.00 -11.40
N TYR A 45 -11.81 0.29 -10.10
CA TYR A 45 -12.84 -0.35 -9.28
C TYR A 45 -14.25 0.12 -9.64
N THR A 46 -14.44 1.35 -10.11
CA THR A 46 -15.74 1.81 -10.63
C THR A 46 -16.14 1.01 -11.86
N CYS A 47 -15.23 0.83 -12.83
CA CYS A 47 -15.47 0.01 -14.01
C CYS A 47 -15.77 -1.45 -13.66
N SER A 48 -15.01 -2.04 -12.73
CA SER A 48 -15.24 -3.44 -12.33
C SER A 48 -16.55 -3.63 -11.56
N LEU A 49 -16.88 -2.71 -10.65
CA LEU A 49 -18.15 -2.74 -9.91
C LEU A 49 -19.35 -2.60 -10.85
N LEU A 50 -19.31 -1.64 -11.78
CA LEU A 50 -20.37 -1.47 -12.79
C LEU A 50 -20.51 -2.71 -13.68
N SER A 51 -19.41 -3.31 -14.12
CA SER A 51 -19.43 -4.55 -14.89
C SER A 51 -20.15 -5.68 -14.13
N ASN A 52 -19.84 -5.86 -12.83
CA ASN A 52 -20.51 -6.88 -12.02
C ASN A 52 -22.00 -6.60 -11.81
N ILE A 53 -22.40 -5.34 -11.56
CA ILE A 53 -23.81 -4.97 -11.35
C ILE A 53 -24.62 -5.27 -12.62
N LEU A 54 -24.11 -4.84 -13.79
CA LEU A 54 -24.74 -5.11 -15.08
C LEU A 54 -24.87 -6.60 -15.38
N HIS A 55 -23.92 -7.41 -14.92
CA HIS A 55 -23.98 -8.87 -15.04
C HIS A 55 -25.05 -9.51 -14.13
N ILE A 56 -25.24 -8.99 -12.91
CA ILE A 56 -26.19 -9.55 -11.94
C ILE A 56 -27.63 -9.25 -12.33
N GLU A 57 -27.90 -8.02 -12.77
CA GLU A 57 -29.27 -7.55 -12.96
C GLU A 57 -29.92 -8.05 -14.27
N GLY A 58 -29.17 -8.76 -15.12
CA GLY A 58 -29.69 -9.22 -16.42
C GLY A 58 -30.24 -8.07 -17.26
N VAL A 59 -29.77 -6.84 -16.99
CA VAL A 59 -30.16 -5.64 -17.72
C VAL A 59 -29.89 -5.94 -19.18
N GLY A 60 -30.82 -5.57 -20.07
CA GLY A 60 -30.69 -5.74 -21.53
C GLY A 60 -29.53 -4.95 -22.15
N CYS A 61 -28.46 -4.71 -21.41
CA CYS A 61 -27.20 -4.20 -21.88
C CYS A 61 -26.60 -5.15 -22.92
N PRO A 62 -25.92 -4.59 -23.94
CA PRO A 62 -25.14 -5.39 -24.87
C PRO A 62 -24.15 -6.28 -24.11
N PRO A 63 -24.01 -7.56 -24.50
CA PRO A 63 -23.13 -8.51 -23.80
C PRO A 63 -21.65 -8.10 -23.82
N ASP A 64 -21.27 -7.17 -24.70
CA ASP A 64 -19.92 -6.65 -24.84
C ASP A 64 -19.61 -5.51 -23.87
N LEU A 65 -20.62 -4.80 -23.36
CA LEU A 65 -20.40 -3.66 -22.46
C LEU A 65 -19.76 -4.09 -21.12
N PRO A 66 -20.24 -5.14 -20.42
CA PRO A 66 -19.58 -5.62 -19.21
C PRO A 66 -18.14 -6.08 -19.47
N LYS A 67 -17.90 -6.73 -20.61
CA LYS A 67 -16.55 -7.18 -21.01
C LYS A 67 -15.62 -6.00 -21.28
N GLY A 68 -16.10 -4.97 -21.97
CA GLY A 68 -15.35 -3.75 -22.22
C GLY A 68 -14.98 -3.01 -20.93
N LEU A 69 -15.94 -2.87 -20.01
CA LEU A 69 -15.69 -2.28 -18.70
C LEU A 69 -14.68 -3.09 -17.87
N GLN A 70 -14.78 -4.42 -17.91
CA GLN A 70 -13.81 -5.28 -17.23
C GLN A 70 -12.41 -5.12 -17.83
N SER A 71 -12.29 -5.10 -19.16
CA SER A 71 -11.01 -4.89 -19.85
C SER A 71 -10.37 -3.54 -19.48
N VAL A 72 -11.14 -2.45 -19.41
CA VAL A 72 -10.62 -1.16 -18.95
C VAL A 72 -10.14 -1.24 -17.50
N GLY A 73 -10.89 -1.93 -16.63
CA GLY A 73 -10.48 -2.18 -15.25
C GLY A 73 -9.16 -2.96 -15.15
N ASP A 74 -9.00 -3.97 -16.00
CA ASP A 74 -7.78 -4.80 -16.05
C ASP A 74 -6.58 -3.97 -16.52
N GLU A 75 -6.72 -3.18 -17.60
CA GLU A 75 -5.65 -2.28 -18.08
C GLU A 75 -5.25 -1.24 -17.02
N MET A 76 -6.23 -0.69 -16.28
CA MET A 76 -5.93 0.20 -15.16
C MET A 76 -5.18 -0.52 -14.04
N SER A 77 -5.52 -1.77 -13.75
CA SER A 77 -4.79 -2.60 -12.78
C SER A 77 -3.32 -2.78 -13.19
N ILE A 78 -3.07 -3.08 -14.47
CA ILE A 78 -1.72 -3.21 -15.04
C ILE A 78 -0.91 -1.92 -14.84
N ALA A 79 -1.48 -0.79 -15.21
CA ALA A 79 -0.80 0.49 -15.08
C ALA A 79 -0.50 0.86 -13.62
N ARG A 80 -1.33 0.41 -12.67
CA ARG A 80 -1.06 0.53 -11.24
C ARG A 80 0.09 -0.36 -10.77
N TYR A 81 0.22 -1.59 -11.28
CA TYR A 81 1.41 -2.41 -11.02
C TYR A 81 2.68 -1.70 -11.50
N ALA A 82 2.66 -1.16 -12.72
CA ALA A 82 3.80 -0.39 -13.24
C ALA A 82 4.11 0.84 -12.36
N THR A 83 3.08 1.55 -11.90
CA THR A 83 3.25 2.69 -10.99
C THR A 83 3.89 2.25 -9.67
N ARG A 84 3.40 1.18 -9.04
CA ARG A 84 3.97 0.65 -7.79
C ARG A 84 5.40 0.13 -7.94
N LEU A 85 5.75 -0.41 -9.11
CA LEU A 85 7.14 -0.75 -9.40
C LEU A 85 8.03 0.49 -9.36
N CYS A 86 7.59 1.55 -10.05
CA CYS A 86 8.33 2.78 -10.21
C CYS A 86 8.36 3.66 -8.95
N THR A 87 7.32 3.60 -8.11
CA THR A 87 7.16 4.51 -6.96
C THR A 87 7.14 3.78 -5.63
N GLY A 88 6.47 2.62 -5.54
CA GLY A 88 6.35 1.84 -4.33
C GLY A 88 7.68 1.29 -3.82
N ILE A 89 8.53 0.74 -4.70
CA ILE A 89 9.85 0.25 -4.30
C ILE A 89 10.74 1.40 -3.80
N PRO A 90 10.89 2.53 -4.52
CA PRO A 90 11.66 3.66 -3.99
C PRO A 90 11.09 4.24 -2.69
N SER A 91 9.78 4.40 -2.56
CA SER A 91 9.15 4.84 -1.30
C SER A 91 9.47 3.90 -0.15
N THR A 92 9.51 2.59 -0.42
CA THR A 92 9.86 1.59 0.58
C THR A 92 11.31 1.67 1.01
N ILE A 93 12.23 1.85 0.04
CA ILE A 93 13.65 2.05 0.34
C ILE A 93 13.83 3.30 1.20
N ASN A 94 13.12 4.39 0.87
CA ASN A 94 13.21 5.59 1.67
C ASN A 94 12.63 5.38 3.08
N ALA A 95 11.47 4.74 3.19
CA ALA A 95 10.85 4.43 4.48
C ALA A 95 11.73 3.53 5.37
N LEU A 96 12.46 2.58 4.78
CA LEU A 96 13.45 1.76 5.48
C LEU A 96 14.63 2.60 5.99
N ARG A 97 15.10 3.57 5.19
CA ARG A 97 16.20 4.47 5.57
C ARG A 97 15.81 5.41 6.71
N THR A 98 14.57 5.90 6.68
CA THR A 98 14.04 6.82 7.70
C THR A 98 13.45 6.09 8.90
N ASN A 99 13.32 4.75 8.86
CA ASN A 99 12.54 3.95 9.81
C ASN A 99 11.11 4.47 10.02
N SER A 100 10.53 5.09 8.99
CA SER A 100 9.16 5.62 9.04
C SER A 100 8.47 5.39 7.72
N TRP A 101 7.31 4.73 7.78
CA TRP A 101 6.40 4.66 6.65
C TRP A 101 5.51 5.91 6.53
N ALA A 102 5.26 6.58 7.65
CA ALA A 102 4.45 7.77 7.71
C ALA A 102 5.30 9.00 7.45
N TRP A 103 5.17 9.56 6.25
CA TRP A 103 5.74 10.86 5.93
C TRP A 103 4.88 11.97 6.54
N GLY A 104 5.50 12.91 7.26
CA GLY A 104 4.94 14.25 7.52
C GLY A 104 4.24 14.49 8.86
N ASP A 105 3.89 13.45 9.64
CA ASP A 105 3.13 13.68 10.90
C ASP A 105 4.01 14.13 12.08
N LEU A 106 5.31 13.81 12.04
CA LEU A 106 6.25 14.23 13.08
C LEU A 106 6.45 15.74 13.12
N ASP A 107 6.13 16.46 12.04
CA ASP A 107 6.40 17.89 11.96
C ASP A 107 5.37 18.71 12.74
N VAL A 108 4.10 18.27 12.80
CA VAL A 108 3.08 18.92 13.65
C VAL A 108 3.37 18.65 15.12
N GLU A 109 3.75 17.42 15.48
CA GLU A 109 4.14 17.08 16.85
C GLU A 109 5.42 17.83 17.27
N LYS A 110 6.41 17.95 16.39
CA LYS A 110 7.64 18.72 16.65
C LYS A 110 7.39 20.22 16.74
N GLU A 111 6.57 20.80 15.86
CA GLU A 111 6.20 22.22 15.94
C GLU A 111 5.55 22.53 17.30
N ILE A 112 4.68 21.62 17.78
CA ILE A 112 4.04 21.74 19.10
C ILE A 112 5.08 21.57 20.22
N ASP A 113 5.95 20.57 20.14
CA ASP A 113 7.00 20.34 21.14
C ASP A 113 7.98 21.51 21.24
N ASP A 114 8.35 22.13 20.11
CA ASP A 114 9.24 23.30 20.09
C ASP A 114 8.54 24.56 20.62
N GLU A 115 7.24 24.73 20.36
CA GLU A 115 6.46 25.89 20.83
C GLU A 115 6.00 25.78 22.30
N GLU A 116 5.77 24.56 22.79
CA GLU A 116 5.28 24.28 24.15
C GLU A 116 6.32 23.64 25.09
N ARG A 117 7.60 23.54 24.69
CA ARG A 117 8.70 22.90 25.45
C ARG A 117 8.86 23.38 26.91
N GLY A 118 8.25 24.51 27.27
CA GLY A 118 8.21 25.04 28.65
C GLY A 118 6.89 24.86 29.40
N VAL A 119 5.80 24.42 28.77
CA VAL A 119 4.45 24.39 29.35
C VAL A 119 3.97 22.96 29.63
N TYR A 120 4.36 21.99 28.82
CA TYR A 120 4.04 20.58 29.05
C TYR A 120 5.28 19.71 28.81
N PRO A 121 5.72 18.88 29.79
CA PRO A 121 6.80 17.92 29.57
C PRO A 121 6.25 16.81 28.68
N TYR A 122 6.27 17.03 27.37
CA TYR A 122 5.85 16.06 26.37
C TYR A 122 6.95 14.99 26.24
N THR A 123 6.92 14.02 27.15
CA THR A 123 7.74 12.80 27.07
C THR A 123 6.87 11.61 26.68
N ASN A 124 5.92 11.81 25.78
CA ASN A 124 5.13 10.69 25.26
C ASN A 124 5.86 10.09 24.08
N LYS A 125 6.81 9.19 24.33
CA LYS A 125 7.13 8.18 23.31
C LYS A 125 5.87 7.34 23.07
N ALA A 126 5.65 6.87 21.84
CA ALA A 126 4.72 5.78 21.58
C ALA A 126 4.96 4.66 22.61
N PRO A 127 3.90 3.98 23.12
CA PRO A 127 4.10 2.73 23.84
C PRO A 127 5.08 1.88 23.02
N HIS A 128 6.07 1.25 23.66
CA HIS A 128 7.14 0.53 22.96
C HIS A 128 6.60 -0.46 21.91
N ALA A 129 5.44 -1.07 22.18
CA ALA A 129 4.76 -1.94 21.22
C ALA A 129 4.35 -1.23 19.92
N VAL A 130 3.85 0.01 19.99
CA VAL A 130 3.41 0.79 18.82
C VAL A 130 4.61 1.28 18.01
N ASP A 131 5.69 1.70 18.68
CA ASP A 131 6.97 2.04 18.02
C ASP A 131 7.55 0.84 17.25
N LEU A 132 7.47 -0.36 17.83
CA LEU A 132 7.86 -1.59 17.11
C LEU A 132 6.97 -1.88 15.90
N VAL A 133 5.66 -1.70 16.03
CA VAL A 133 4.71 -1.88 14.92
C VAL A 133 5.02 -0.89 13.79
N GLU A 134 5.18 0.39 14.10
CA GLU A 134 5.50 1.44 13.12
C GLU A 134 6.80 1.13 12.37
N LYS A 135 7.85 0.72 13.10
CA LYS A 135 9.14 0.32 12.51
C LYS A 135 9.04 -0.94 11.64
N SER A 136 8.04 -1.79 11.85
CA SER A 136 7.83 -3.00 11.05
C SER A 136 7.11 -2.73 9.72
N LEU A 137 6.39 -1.61 9.59
CA LEU A 137 5.60 -1.30 8.38
C LEU A 137 6.47 -1.20 7.12
N PRO A 138 7.61 -0.49 7.10
CA PRO A 138 8.48 -0.46 5.92
C PRO A 138 8.99 -1.83 5.50
N TRP A 139 9.29 -2.70 6.47
CA TRP A 139 9.72 -4.07 6.19
C TRP A 139 8.63 -4.88 5.53
N SER A 140 7.39 -4.79 6.01
CA SER A 140 6.27 -5.48 5.36
C SER A 140 6.08 -5.07 3.90
N MET A 141 6.24 -3.78 3.59
CA MET A 141 6.14 -3.30 2.21
C MET A 141 7.34 -3.71 1.36
N ALA A 142 8.53 -3.86 1.98
CA ALA A 142 9.72 -4.40 1.33
C ALA A 142 9.56 -5.88 0.95
N PHE A 143 8.75 -6.63 1.68
CA PHE A 143 8.36 -8.00 1.29
C PHE A 143 7.22 -7.98 0.27
N TYR A 144 6.20 -7.16 0.47
CA TYR A 144 5.01 -7.11 -0.36
C TYR A 144 5.32 -6.78 -1.81
N TYR A 145 5.98 -5.64 -2.09
CA TYR A 145 6.13 -5.18 -3.48
C TYR A 145 6.89 -6.19 -4.35
N PRO A 146 8.08 -6.71 -3.98
CA PRO A 146 8.77 -7.66 -4.86
C PRO A 146 7.95 -8.92 -5.12
N LEU A 147 7.29 -9.47 -4.11
CA LEU A 147 6.46 -10.67 -4.26
C LEU A 147 5.23 -10.41 -5.13
N GLU A 148 4.58 -9.26 -4.95
CA GLU A 148 3.45 -8.84 -5.79
C GLU A 148 3.85 -8.78 -7.28
N HIS A 149 5.02 -8.21 -7.60
CA HIS A 149 5.51 -8.13 -8.98
C HIS A 149 5.93 -9.50 -9.54
N LEU A 150 6.50 -10.37 -8.71
CA LEU A 150 6.81 -11.75 -9.10
C LEU A 150 5.53 -12.55 -9.41
N ALA A 151 4.49 -12.40 -8.59
CA ALA A 151 3.18 -13.00 -8.85
C ALA A 151 2.60 -12.48 -10.17
N TYR A 152 2.62 -11.17 -10.37
CA TYR A 152 2.15 -10.54 -11.60
C TYR A 152 2.92 -11.03 -12.84
N ALA A 153 4.25 -11.12 -12.76
CA ALA A 153 5.07 -11.66 -13.83
C ALA A 153 4.73 -13.14 -14.09
N GLY A 154 4.47 -13.93 -13.04
CA GLY A 154 4.01 -15.31 -13.17
C GLY A 154 2.64 -15.46 -13.86
N TRP A 155 1.72 -14.51 -13.68
CA TRP A 155 0.43 -14.52 -14.38
C TRP A 155 0.54 -14.14 -15.86
N ASN A 156 1.36 -13.15 -16.19
CA ASN A 156 1.42 -12.55 -17.52
C ASN A 156 2.54 -13.12 -18.42
N MET A 157 3.61 -13.65 -17.84
CA MET A 157 4.80 -14.13 -18.56
C MET A 157 4.97 -15.66 -18.44
N LYS A 158 3.88 -16.40 -18.62
CA LYS A 158 3.81 -17.87 -18.48
C LYS A 158 4.76 -18.68 -19.37
N GLY A 159 5.47 -18.04 -20.31
CA GLY A 159 6.48 -18.69 -21.16
C GLY A 159 7.90 -18.14 -21.02
N LEU A 160 8.11 -17.06 -20.24
CA LEU A 160 9.42 -16.41 -20.13
C LEU A 160 10.17 -16.82 -18.85
N ILE A 161 9.44 -16.92 -17.74
CA ILE A 161 10.02 -17.19 -16.41
C ILE A 161 9.75 -18.64 -15.99
N TRP A 162 8.59 -19.17 -16.36
CA TRP A 162 8.27 -20.58 -16.22
C TRP A 162 8.33 -21.22 -17.57
N ASP A 163 9.31 -22.09 -17.76
CA ASP A 163 9.38 -22.88 -18.97
C ASP A 163 8.20 -23.86 -19.02
N SER A 164 7.21 -23.52 -19.84
CA SER A 164 6.04 -24.34 -20.13
C SER A 164 6.41 -25.62 -20.90
N SER A 165 7.66 -25.75 -21.38
CA SER A 165 8.10 -26.89 -22.21
C SER A 165 8.21 -28.23 -21.46
N SER A 166 8.10 -28.24 -20.13
CA SER A 166 7.97 -29.49 -19.34
C SER A 166 6.52 -29.92 -19.08
N THR A 167 5.53 -29.15 -19.53
CA THR A 167 4.11 -29.54 -19.47
C THR A 167 3.74 -30.43 -20.66
N GLY A 168 4.25 -31.66 -20.62
CA GLY A 168 3.66 -32.75 -21.37
C GLY A 168 2.16 -32.82 -21.06
N LYS A 169 1.33 -32.78 -22.10
CA LYS A 169 -0.13 -32.99 -22.04
C LYS A 169 -0.43 -34.24 -21.23
N GLY A 170 -0.76 -34.10 -19.94
CA GLY A 170 -1.20 -35.23 -19.13
C GLY A 170 -0.78 -35.14 -17.68
N GLY A 171 -1.61 -34.47 -16.88
CA GLY A 171 -1.72 -34.76 -15.44
C GLY A 171 -1.50 -33.56 -14.54
N ASN A 172 -2.35 -33.50 -13.50
CA ASN A 172 -2.31 -32.69 -12.28
C ASN A 172 -0.98 -32.77 -11.49
N ARG A 173 0.19 -32.73 -12.13
CA ARG A 173 1.51 -32.78 -11.46
C ARG A 173 2.05 -31.41 -11.05
N ASP A 174 1.22 -30.37 -11.10
CA ASP A 174 1.59 -29.05 -10.57
C ASP A 174 1.22 -28.86 -9.09
N GLU A 175 0.74 -29.90 -8.40
CA GLU A 175 0.55 -29.88 -6.95
C GLU A 175 1.90 -29.93 -6.22
N GLY A 176 2.42 -28.78 -5.79
CA GLY A 176 3.55 -28.73 -4.85
C GLY A 176 4.64 -27.68 -5.12
N ARG A 177 4.56 -26.93 -6.22
CA ARG A 177 5.55 -25.88 -6.49
C ARG A 177 5.17 -24.57 -5.80
N TRP A 178 5.91 -24.20 -4.75
CA TRP A 178 5.70 -22.98 -3.93
C TRP A 178 5.71 -21.69 -4.75
N TRP A 179 6.26 -21.74 -5.95
CA TRP A 179 6.43 -20.61 -6.82
C TRP A 179 5.19 -20.24 -7.64
N LYS A 180 4.07 -20.98 -7.55
CA LYS A 180 2.82 -20.61 -8.24
C LYS A 180 2.47 -19.14 -8.00
N ALA A 181 2.09 -18.44 -9.07
CA ALA A 181 1.75 -17.02 -9.01
C ALA A 181 0.67 -16.71 -7.96
N ASN A 182 -0.36 -17.57 -7.83
CA ASN A 182 -1.39 -17.42 -6.78
C ASN A 182 -0.82 -17.58 -5.37
N THR A 183 0.12 -18.52 -5.16
CA THR A 183 0.79 -18.74 -3.87
C THR A 183 1.68 -17.56 -3.52
N ILE A 184 2.51 -17.08 -4.46
CA ILE A 184 3.34 -15.89 -4.26
C ILE A 184 2.45 -14.68 -3.97
N SER A 185 1.35 -14.51 -4.72
CA SER A 185 0.38 -13.44 -4.48
C SER A 185 -0.20 -13.52 -3.07
N ALA A 186 -0.65 -14.70 -2.63
CA ALA A 186 -1.21 -14.87 -1.29
C ALA A 186 -0.20 -14.53 -0.18
N VAL A 187 1.06 -14.95 -0.34
CA VAL A 187 2.15 -14.61 0.59
C VAL A 187 2.45 -13.12 0.57
N SER A 188 2.45 -12.47 -0.60
CA SER A 188 2.57 -11.01 -0.68
C SER A 188 1.41 -10.31 0.06
N CYS A 189 0.20 -10.85 -0.04
CA CYS A 189 -0.97 -10.34 0.67
C CYS A 189 -0.87 -10.52 2.18
N TRP A 190 -0.10 -11.49 2.71
CA TRP A 190 0.19 -11.56 4.16
C TRP A 190 1.02 -10.37 4.63
N ALA A 191 2.04 -10.00 3.86
CA ALA A 191 2.86 -8.83 4.17
C ALA A 191 2.01 -7.55 4.09
N TRP A 192 1.15 -7.43 3.09
CA TRP A 192 0.20 -6.32 2.98
C TRP A 192 -0.86 -6.32 4.10
N LEU A 193 -1.35 -7.48 4.53
CA LEU A 193 -2.27 -7.59 5.66
C LEU A 193 -1.60 -7.16 6.97
N TRP A 194 -0.34 -7.53 7.19
CA TRP A 194 0.44 -7.02 8.33
C TRP A 194 0.55 -5.50 8.28
N TYR A 195 0.82 -4.93 7.11
CA TYR A 195 0.84 -3.49 6.91
C TYR A 195 -0.50 -2.85 7.34
N ILE A 196 -1.63 -3.34 6.83
CA ILE A 196 -2.97 -2.82 7.15
C ILE A 196 -3.24 -2.85 8.67
N VAL A 197 -2.99 -4.01 9.29
CA VAL A 197 -3.23 -4.18 10.74
C VAL A 197 -2.32 -3.27 11.56
N GLY A 198 -1.05 -3.18 11.20
CA GLY A 198 -0.11 -2.32 11.89
C GLY A 198 -0.44 -0.84 11.74
N ASP A 199 -0.85 -0.41 10.53
CA ASP A 199 -1.26 0.97 10.28
C ASP A 199 -2.54 1.31 11.06
N ILE A 200 -3.53 0.41 11.15
CA ILE A 200 -4.71 0.59 12.03
C ILE A 200 -4.30 0.89 13.48
N VAL A 201 -3.33 0.13 14.03
CA VAL A 201 -2.84 0.34 15.40
C VAL A 201 -2.16 1.70 15.54
N VAL A 202 -1.30 2.07 14.59
CA VAL A 202 -0.58 3.35 14.59
C VAL A 202 -1.56 4.53 14.46
N GLN A 203 -2.51 4.49 13.53
CA GLN A 203 -3.49 5.55 13.34
C GLN A 203 -4.41 5.71 14.56
N ALA A 204 -4.87 4.60 15.16
CA ALA A 204 -5.69 4.65 16.37
C ALA A 204 -4.95 5.31 17.53
N GLU A 205 -3.66 5.01 17.69
CA GLU A 205 -2.83 5.58 18.73
C GLU A 205 -2.59 7.09 18.53
N ARG A 206 -2.32 7.52 17.30
CA ARG A 206 -2.20 8.93 16.93
C ARG A 206 -3.48 9.72 17.20
N ILE A 207 -4.65 9.17 16.84
CA ILE A 207 -5.96 9.79 17.14
C ILE A 207 -6.12 9.95 18.65
N TYR A 208 -5.77 8.93 19.44
CA TYR A 208 -5.84 8.98 20.89
C TYR A 208 -4.93 10.07 21.48
N ARG A 209 -3.67 10.15 21.01
CA ARG A 209 -2.73 11.20 21.42
C ARG A 209 -3.26 12.59 21.14
N ILE A 210 -3.66 12.85 19.91
CA ILE A 210 -4.17 14.16 19.50
C ILE A 210 -5.41 14.52 20.33
N GLY A 211 -6.31 13.57 20.57
CA GLY A 211 -7.46 13.77 21.45
C GLY A 211 -7.06 14.14 22.88
N ALA A 212 -6.02 13.53 23.43
CA ALA A 212 -5.50 13.86 24.75
C ALA A 212 -4.86 15.26 24.80
N ILE A 213 -4.15 15.69 23.73
CA ILE A 213 -3.62 17.06 23.62
C ILE A 213 -4.76 18.06 23.56
N LEU A 214 -5.72 17.86 22.66
CA LEU A 214 -6.87 18.75 22.50
C LEU A 214 -7.63 18.96 23.81
N LYS A 215 -7.83 17.91 24.61
CA LYS A 215 -8.47 17.99 25.92
C LYS A 215 -7.68 18.83 26.93
N LYS A 216 -6.34 18.80 26.87
CA LYS A 216 -5.50 19.67 27.73
C LYS A 216 -5.56 21.14 27.29
N LEU A 217 -5.67 21.37 25.98
CA LEU A 217 -5.76 22.72 25.41
C LEU A 217 -7.10 23.42 25.69
N GLU A 218 -8.17 22.68 26.00
CA GLU A 218 -9.48 23.26 26.36
C GLU A 218 -9.44 24.15 27.62
N GLY A 219 -8.52 23.88 28.54
CA GLY A 219 -8.34 24.67 29.77
C GLY A 219 -7.27 25.76 29.68
N ALA A 220 -6.45 25.74 28.64
CA ALA A 220 -5.41 26.72 28.41
C ALA A 220 -5.95 27.84 27.52
N GLN A 221 -5.45 29.06 27.69
CA GLN A 221 -5.64 30.16 26.74
C GLN A 221 -4.80 29.90 25.47
N SER A 222 -4.97 28.71 24.90
CA SER A 222 -4.16 28.18 23.81
C SER A 222 -4.41 28.92 22.51
N LYS A 223 -3.41 28.94 21.64
CA LYS A 223 -3.51 29.54 20.32
C LYS A 223 -4.46 28.70 19.47
N GLU A 224 -5.59 29.28 19.07
CA GLU A 224 -6.60 28.66 18.19
C GLU A 224 -5.98 28.04 16.93
N SER A 225 -4.87 28.61 16.42
CA SER A 225 -4.11 28.05 15.30
C SER A 225 -3.59 26.64 15.53
N VAL A 226 -3.10 26.32 16.74
CA VAL A 226 -2.60 24.98 17.09
C VAL A 226 -3.76 23.99 17.17
N ARG A 227 -4.88 24.42 17.74
CA ARG A 227 -6.11 23.62 17.83
C ARG A 227 -6.62 23.23 16.44
N VAL A 228 -6.68 24.18 15.51
CA VAL A 228 -7.10 23.94 14.12
C VAL A 228 -6.16 22.93 13.44
N LYS A 229 -4.84 23.06 13.59
CA LYS A 229 -3.86 22.09 13.06
C LYS A 229 -4.08 20.68 13.61
N LEU A 230 -4.25 20.54 14.93
CA LEU A 230 -4.50 19.25 15.59
C LEU A 230 -5.83 18.61 15.16
N LEU A 231 -6.90 19.40 15.04
CA LEU A 231 -8.19 18.91 14.56
C LEU A 231 -8.09 18.42 13.11
N SER A 232 -7.35 19.15 12.26
CA SER A 232 -7.09 18.74 10.88
C SER A 232 -6.31 17.43 10.82
N ALA A 233 -5.21 17.31 11.59
CA ALA A 233 -4.43 16.08 11.69
C ALA A 233 -5.26 14.88 12.19
N MET A 234 -6.04 15.08 13.26
CA MET A 234 -6.94 14.04 13.79
C MET A 234 -7.93 13.56 12.74
N ARG A 235 -8.48 14.47 11.93
CA ARG A 235 -9.39 14.09 10.85
C ARG A 235 -8.67 13.26 9.79
N THR A 236 -7.47 13.67 9.37
CA THR A 236 -6.66 12.90 8.42
C THR A 236 -6.42 11.47 8.93
N HIS A 237 -6.04 11.30 10.19
CA HIS A 237 -5.85 9.98 10.78
C HIS A 237 -7.14 9.17 10.86
N LYS A 238 -8.29 9.79 11.16
CA LYS A 238 -9.60 9.11 11.14
C LYS A 238 -9.95 8.60 9.75
N VAL A 239 -9.65 9.39 8.72
CA VAL A 239 -9.90 9.00 7.33
C VAL A 239 -8.96 7.87 6.90
N MET A 240 -7.67 7.93 7.27
CA MET A 240 -6.73 6.82 7.04
C MET A 240 -7.18 5.56 7.79
N LEU A 241 -7.59 5.65 9.05
CA LEU A 241 -8.10 4.52 9.81
C LEU A 241 -9.32 3.88 9.13
N ALA A 242 -10.28 4.69 8.67
CA ALA A 242 -11.46 4.19 7.94
C ALA A 242 -11.06 3.46 6.65
N ARG A 243 -10.07 4.01 5.92
CA ARG A 243 -9.51 3.39 4.70
C ARG A 243 -8.87 2.03 4.99
N GLU A 244 -8.06 1.93 6.04
CA GLU A 244 -7.40 0.66 6.41
C GLU A 244 -8.40 -0.41 6.88
N VAL A 245 -9.46 0.00 7.59
CA VAL A 245 -10.56 -0.91 7.97
C VAL A 245 -11.27 -1.49 6.73
N LEU A 246 -11.46 -0.70 5.67
CA LEU A 246 -12.07 -1.18 4.42
C LEU A 246 -11.17 -2.20 3.69
N PHE A 247 -9.85 -2.12 3.87
CA PHE A 247 -8.90 -3.09 3.32
C PHE A 247 -8.81 -4.40 4.10
N LEU A 248 -9.25 -4.44 5.36
CA LEU A 248 -9.02 -5.59 6.23
C LEU A 248 -9.65 -6.88 5.65
N LEU A 249 -10.90 -6.80 5.18
CA LEU A 249 -11.58 -7.97 4.60
C LEU A 249 -10.97 -8.42 3.25
N PRO A 250 -10.72 -7.53 2.27
CA PRO A 250 -9.96 -7.89 1.07
C PRO A 250 -8.56 -8.43 1.37
N GLY A 251 -7.86 -7.85 2.36
CA GLY A 251 -6.55 -8.31 2.82
C GLY A 251 -6.59 -9.76 3.30
N VAL A 252 -7.56 -10.10 4.16
CA VAL A 252 -7.77 -11.49 4.60
C VAL A 252 -8.20 -12.39 3.44
N HIS A 253 -9.06 -11.91 2.55
CA HIS A 253 -9.50 -12.65 1.38
C HIS A 253 -8.34 -13.11 0.50
N TRP A 254 -7.50 -12.17 0.05
CA TRP A 254 -6.39 -12.44 -0.86
C TRP A 254 -5.19 -13.11 -0.18
N SER A 255 -5.12 -13.04 1.14
CA SER A 255 -4.13 -13.75 1.95
C SER A 255 -4.30 -15.27 1.92
N ARG A 256 -5.47 -15.80 1.58
CA ARG A 256 -5.68 -17.26 1.60
C ARG A 256 -4.95 -17.95 0.45
N LEU A 257 -4.24 -19.04 0.70
CA LEU A 257 -3.53 -19.77 -0.38
C LEU A 257 -4.46 -20.30 -1.48
N ASP A 258 -5.74 -20.52 -1.16
CA ASP A 258 -6.80 -20.99 -2.05
C ASP A 258 -7.76 -19.87 -2.50
N TRP A 259 -7.36 -18.59 -2.38
CA TRP A 259 -8.26 -17.45 -2.63
C TRP A 259 -8.83 -17.45 -4.06
N ALA A 260 -8.10 -17.99 -5.03
CA ALA A 260 -8.49 -18.02 -6.43
C ALA A 260 -9.41 -19.21 -6.74
N GLU A 261 -9.16 -20.38 -6.15
CA GLU A 261 -9.95 -21.59 -6.38
C GLU A 261 -11.22 -21.65 -5.53
N ASN A 262 -11.16 -21.12 -4.30
CA ASN A 262 -12.24 -21.15 -3.33
C ASN A 262 -12.42 -19.79 -2.64
N PRO A 263 -12.88 -18.76 -3.39
CA PRO A 263 -13.04 -17.43 -2.85
C PRO A 263 -14.18 -17.40 -1.81
N TRP A 264 -13.85 -17.02 -0.57
CA TRP A 264 -14.87 -16.85 0.50
C TRP A 264 -15.79 -15.65 0.31
N MET A 265 -15.35 -14.68 -0.51
CA MET A 265 -16.02 -13.44 -0.81
C MET A 265 -16.27 -13.45 -2.30
N LYS A 266 -17.50 -13.11 -2.68
CA LYS A 266 -17.85 -12.96 -4.08
C LYS A 266 -17.10 -11.76 -4.65
N LYS A 267 -16.71 -11.84 -5.92
CA LYS A 267 -15.96 -10.77 -6.62
C LYS A 267 -16.58 -9.39 -6.43
N TRP A 268 -17.91 -9.26 -6.56
CA TRP A 268 -18.59 -7.98 -6.37
C TRP A 268 -18.45 -7.39 -4.95
N GLN A 269 -18.35 -8.24 -3.92
CA GLN A 269 -18.17 -7.78 -2.53
C GLN A 269 -16.77 -7.19 -2.34
N VAL A 270 -15.77 -7.83 -2.92
CA VAL A 270 -14.39 -7.36 -2.92
C VAL A 270 -14.30 -6.04 -3.69
N ASP A 271 -14.85 -5.99 -4.91
CA ASP A 271 -14.83 -4.79 -5.75
C ASP A 271 -15.56 -3.61 -5.09
N MET A 272 -16.68 -3.87 -4.39
CA MET A 272 -17.40 -2.83 -3.63
C MET A 272 -16.55 -2.28 -2.47
N LEU A 273 -15.90 -3.13 -1.67
CA LEU A 273 -15.04 -2.66 -0.58
C LEU A 273 -13.84 -1.87 -1.09
N MET A 274 -13.21 -2.36 -2.15
CA MET A 274 -12.08 -1.68 -2.79
C MET A 274 -12.48 -0.36 -3.47
N TRP A 275 -13.70 -0.28 -4.01
CA TRP A 275 -14.26 0.96 -4.52
C TRP A 275 -14.50 1.97 -3.40
N MET A 276 -15.14 1.56 -2.29
CA MET A 276 -15.36 2.43 -1.13
C MET A 276 -14.04 2.95 -0.56
N GLU A 277 -13.04 2.10 -0.45
CA GLU A 277 -11.71 2.49 -0.02
C GLU A 277 -11.10 3.53 -0.98
N ALA A 278 -11.24 3.33 -2.29
CA ALA A 278 -10.69 4.24 -3.29
C ALA A 278 -11.37 5.62 -3.23
N VAL A 279 -12.69 5.65 -3.01
CA VAL A 279 -13.45 6.89 -2.80
C VAL A 279 -12.95 7.63 -1.56
N VAL A 280 -12.76 6.93 -0.44
CA VAL A 280 -12.24 7.52 0.81
C VAL A 280 -10.82 8.07 0.59
N GLY A 281 -9.95 7.29 -0.04
CA GLY A 281 -8.56 7.69 -0.31
C GLY A 281 -8.43 8.89 -1.25
N TRP A 282 -9.27 8.96 -2.29
CA TRP A 282 -9.32 10.08 -3.24
C TRP A 282 -9.94 11.33 -2.60
N GLY A 283 -11.04 11.17 -1.86
CA GLY A 283 -11.67 12.27 -1.13
C GLY A 283 -10.74 12.91 -0.11
N ASN A 284 -9.93 12.12 0.60
CA ASN A 284 -8.92 12.63 1.52
C ASN A 284 -7.86 13.49 0.81
N GLU A 285 -7.43 13.07 -0.38
CA GLU A 285 -6.43 13.83 -1.13
C GLU A 285 -6.97 15.18 -1.61
N ILE A 286 -8.23 15.20 -2.07
CA ILE A 286 -8.91 16.45 -2.41
C ILE A 286 -8.99 17.34 -1.19
N ALA A 287 -9.41 16.80 -0.04
CA ALA A 287 -9.50 17.59 1.19
C ALA A 287 -8.14 18.23 1.54
N ILE A 288 -7.06 17.45 1.53
CA ILE A 288 -5.70 17.96 1.78
C ILE A 288 -5.31 19.03 0.75
N LYS A 289 -5.53 18.76 -0.55
CA LYS A 289 -5.13 19.65 -1.64
C LYS A 289 -5.84 21.01 -1.59
N TYR A 290 -7.10 21.03 -1.16
CA TYR A 290 -7.91 22.25 -1.10
C TYR A 290 -8.03 22.83 0.32
N GLY A 291 -7.32 22.28 1.30
CA GLY A 291 -7.32 22.77 2.68
C GLY A 291 -8.65 22.61 3.41
N TYR A 292 -9.49 21.66 3.00
CA TYR A 292 -10.72 21.32 3.71
C TYR A 292 -10.40 20.52 4.94
#